data_AF-O83771-F1
#
_entry.id   AF-O83771-F1
#
_cell.length_a   1.000
_cell.length_b   1.000
_cell.length_c   1.000
_cell.angle_alpha   90.00
_cell.angle_beta   90.00
_cell.angle_gamma   90.00
#
_symmetry.space_group_name_H-M   'P 1'
#
loop_
_entity.id
_entity.type
_entity.pdbx_description
1 polymer ?
#
loop_
_entity_poly.entity_id
_entity_poly.type
_entity_poly.pdbx_seq_one_letter_code
_entity_poly.pdbx_strand_id
1 'polypeptide(L)'
;MRTLTELDKKVLRAEFPQLSFSEDADIDRYFELRSLGDQRQALDIYNRTLLVKYPQKERRVLLMSYYRKRDVRFKEVLADALAELAQKKIQEIKKIIDFFAAAVAPLDLTDVRTLIRVCEKIVRSISLNRFESVHFSRKHTHYAQWLLYREKEMEKAADIIRMYVTDTLSSVRTFRQESHTRATYGFCTEAHGTDTSSTIDFSQLVFTAEQVRTIEIAKTITKIEDRVLAYAIKYWHRYDDRAFENTVLLYSRKYKTHHYNIFHSIKTGRSHQWKDEDILHLVLAHVASGYYYSISGDLYLQRNWHWLKARLVERAEHHHQKGKKVPATHRRSSTPHARKTAGTRARTRARKKELPALPSEKISKKDSGESKQKDETAGMERVFRHNTKNVRTCSSRASRTGTHAEARHSDIVTSSPVHQEGAATVERSSPPEETVESIAHIVKRITGKDYGVYRELFFKEVRTAIRTVLNRATVRRGLRLRARKNNAEDTIYHFLHTHYDDPYQRWPNSHEYQQVHTLGFSIHSLEPIIVTWAESEGL
;
A
#
# COMPACT_ATOMS: atom_id res chain seq x y z
N MET A 1 -27.25 -35.70 -1.48
CA MET A 1 -25.80 -35.47 -1.57
C MET A 1 -25.46 -34.82 -2.90
N ARG A 2 -24.76 -33.68 -2.90
CA ARG A 2 -24.18 -33.04 -4.08
C ARG A 2 -22.75 -33.54 -4.24
N THR A 3 -22.47 -34.29 -5.30
CA THR A 3 -21.11 -34.71 -5.63
C THR A 3 -20.27 -33.51 -6.04
N LEU A 4 -19.10 -33.33 -5.40
CA LEU A 4 -18.17 -32.25 -5.72
C LEU A 4 -17.59 -32.43 -7.12
N THR A 5 -17.89 -31.52 -8.05
CA THR A 5 -17.42 -31.61 -9.44
C THR A 5 -15.93 -31.30 -9.55
N GLU A 6 -15.29 -31.71 -10.65
CA GLU A 6 -13.89 -31.33 -10.92
C GLU A 6 -13.69 -29.82 -11.05
N LEU A 7 -14.74 -29.07 -11.43
CA LEU A 7 -14.73 -27.61 -11.45
C LEU A 7 -14.74 -27.06 -10.02
N ASP A 8 -15.62 -27.56 -9.16
CA ASP A 8 -15.68 -27.15 -7.75
C ASP A 8 -14.34 -27.38 -7.04
N LYS A 9 -13.71 -28.54 -7.28
CA LYS A 9 -12.36 -28.85 -6.77
C LYS A 9 -11.33 -27.82 -7.22
N LYS A 10 -11.31 -27.45 -8.52
CA LYS A 10 -10.37 -26.45 -9.05
C LYS A 10 -10.58 -25.07 -8.43
N VAL A 11 -11.83 -24.59 -8.33
CA VAL A 11 -12.14 -23.30 -7.72
C VAL A 11 -11.78 -23.29 -6.24
N LEU A 12 -12.11 -24.34 -5.49
CA LEU A 12 -11.77 -24.45 -4.07
C LEU A 12 -10.24 -24.50 -3.82
N ARG A 13 -9.46 -25.23 -4.64
CA ARG A 13 -7.98 -25.22 -4.52
C ARG A 13 -7.36 -23.84 -4.78
N ALA A 14 -7.94 -23.07 -5.70
CA ALA A 14 -7.43 -21.76 -6.08
C ALA A 14 -7.76 -20.65 -5.06
N GLU A 15 -8.86 -20.78 -4.31
CA GLU A 15 -9.17 -19.89 -3.18
C GLU A 15 -8.58 -20.37 -1.84
N PHE A 16 -8.49 -21.69 -1.64
CA PHE A 16 -8.03 -22.31 -0.40
C PHE A 16 -6.98 -23.40 -0.68
N PRO A 17 -5.69 -23.03 -0.91
CA PRO A 17 -4.64 -24.00 -1.22
C PRO A 17 -4.39 -25.07 -0.15
N GLN A 18 -4.76 -24.78 1.10
CA GLN A 18 -4.61 -25.67 2.26
C GLN A 18 -5.82 -26.61 2.48
N LEU A 19 -6.85 -26.56 1.62
CA LEU A 19 -8.08 -27.32 1.82
C LEU A 19 -7.95 -28.78 1.34
N SER A 20 -8.01 -29.71 2.28
CA SER A 20 -8.18 -31.14 2.03
C SER A 20 -9.63 -31.48 1.64
N PHE A 21 -9.81 -32.49 0.79
CA PHE A 21 -11.13 -32.91 0.27
C PHE A 21 -11.74 -34.11 1.01
N SER A 22 -10.93 -34.81 1.81
CA SER A 22 -11.28 -36.01 2.58
C SER A 22 -11.48 -35.74 4.07
N GLU A 23 -10.79 -34.72 4.58
CA GLU A 23 -10.62 -34.33 5.98
C GLU A 23 -10.66 -32.79 6.06
N ASP A 24 -10.86 -32.21 7.24
CA ASP A 24 -10.82 -30.75 7.44
C ASP A 24 -9.99 -30.46 8.69
N ALA A 25 -8.76 -29.99 8.48
CA ALA A 25 -7.78 -29.79 9.54
C ALA A 25 -8.26 -28.86 10.68
N ASP A 26 -9.22 -27.96 10.43
CA ASP A 26 -9.82 -27.15 11.50
C ASP A 26 -10.72 -27.96 12.44
N ILE A 27 -11.37 -29.01 11.93
CA ILE A 27 -12.18 -29.95 12.72
C ILE A 27 -11.26 -30.82 13.55
N ASP A 28 -10.23 -31.40 12.91
CA ASP A 28 -9.22 -32.23 13.56
C ASP A 28 -8.58 -31.46 14.72
N ARG A 29 -8.05 -30.27 14.44
CA ARG A 29 -7.43 -29.37 15.42
C ARG A 29 -8.40 -28.91 16.52
N TYR A 30 -9.68 -28.71 16.21
CA TYR A 30 -10.70 -28.42 17.23
C TYR A 30 -10.86 -29.57 18.23
N PHE A 31 -10.87 -30.82 17.76
CA PHE A 31 -10.97 -32.00 18.62
C PHE A 31 -9.66 -32.30 19.36
N GLU A 32 -8.50 -32.09 18.73
CA GLU A 32 -7.18 -32.17 19.38
C GLU A 32 -7.09 -31.19 20.56
N LEU A 33 -7.34 -29.90 20.35
CA LEU A 33 -7.31 -28.89 21.42
C LEU A 33 -8.35 -29.18 22.53
N ARG A 34 -9.52 -29.72 22.16
CA ARG A 34 -10.51 -30.22 23.13
C ARG A 34 -9.98 -31.38 23.97
N SER A 35 -9.17 -32.27 23.39
CA SER A 35 -8.58 -33.42 24.08
C SER A 35 -7.39 -33.03 24.98
N LEU A 36 -6.62 -32.01 24.59
CA LEU A 36 -5.52 -31.43 25.36
C LEU A 36 -5.98 -30.56 26.53
N GLY A 37 -7.27 -30.20 26.57
CA GLY A 37 -7.86 -29.34 27.62
C GLY A 37 -7.86 -27.84 27.28
N ASP A 38 -7.30 -27.43 26.14
CA ASP A 38 -7.18 -26.05 25.69
C ASP A 38 -8.50 -25.46 25.14
N GLN A 39 -9.50 -25.37 26.02
CA GLN A 39 -10.85 -24.92 25.69
C GLN A 39 -10.89 -23.53 25.04
N ARG A 40 -9.99 -22.62 25.43
CA ARG A 40 -9.92 -21.25 24.87
C ARG A 40 -9.56 -21.27 23.39
N GLN A 41 -8.50 -22.00 23.01
CA GLN A 41 -8.06 -22.11 21.63
C GLN A 41 -9.08 -22.88 20.76
N ALA A 42 -9.66 -23.96 21.30
CA ALA A 42 -10.71 -24.71 20.61
C ALA A 42 -11.94 -23.81 20.30
N LEU A 43 -12.37 -22.98 21.25
CA LEU A 43 -13.46 -22.02 21.03
C LEU A 43 -13.08 -20.91 20.03
N ASP A 44 -11.82 -20.45 20.01
CA ASP A 44 -11.36 -19.46 19.04
C ASP A 44 -11.42 -20.01 17.60
N ILE A 45 -10.91 -21.22 17.35
CA ILE A 45 -11.03 -21.91 16.05
C ILE A 45 -12.50 -22.09 15.67
N TYR A 46 -13.33 -22.56 16.61
CA TYR A 46 -14.75 -22.75 16.35
C TYR A 46 -15.46 -21.46 15.93
N ASN A 47 -15.10 -20.34 16.56
CA ASN A 47 -15.71 -19.04 16.31
C ASN A 47 -15.15 -18.34 15.06
N ARG A 48 -13.85 -18.47 14.78
CA ARG A 48 -13.17 -17.80 13.67
C ARG A 48 -13.26 -18.56 12.34
N THR A 49 -13.05 -19.87 12.34
CA THR A 49 -12.97 -20.66 11.08
C THR A 49 -14.22 -21.50 10.87
N LEU A 50 -14.59 -22.38 11.81
CA LEU A 50 -15.68 -23.34 11.63
C LEU A 50 -17.06 -22.68 11.51
N LEU A 51 -17.30 -21.58 12.24
CA LEU A 51 -18.52 -20.76 12.10
C LEU A 51 -18.66 -20.12 10.71
N VAL A 52 -17.54 -19.71 10.11
CA VAL A 52 -17.48 -19.04 8.80
C VAL A 52 -17.57 -20.07 7.66
N LYS A 53 -16.83 -21.18 7.77
CA LYS A 53 -16.90 -22.33 6.85
C LYS A 53 -18.30 -22.97 6.82
N TYR A 54 -18.92 -23.17 7.99
CA TYR A 54 -20.19 -23.89 8.16
C TYR A 54 -21.26 -23.05 8.89
N PRO A 55 -21.87 -22.04 8.23
CA PRO A 55 -22.85 -21.16 8.86
C PRO A 55 -24.07 -21.91 9.42
N GLN A 56 -24.55 -22.93 8.72
CA GLN A 56 -25.73 -23.71 9.12
C GLN A 56 -25.44 -24.54 10.39
N LYS A 57 -26.16 -24.21 11.48
CA LYS A 57 -26.01 -24.84 12.80
C LYS A 57 -26.19 -26.37 12.73
N GLU A 58 -27.25 -26.83 12.07
CA GLU A 58 -27.61 -28.26 11.99
C GLU A 58 -26.51 -29.09 11.32
N ARG A 59 -26.07 -28.68 10.12
CA ARG A 59 -25.00 -29.38 9.40
C ARG A 59 -23.67 -29.37 10.14
N ARG A 60 -23.32 -28.26 10.80
CA ARG A 60 -22.11 -28.18 11.64
C ARG A 60 -22.18 -29.13 12.83
N VAL A 61 -23.34 -29.27 13.50
CA VAL A 61 -23.53 -30.27 14.55
C VAL A 61 -23.43 -31.69 13.99
N LEU A 62 -24.05 -31.97 12.84
CA LEU A 62 -23.96 -33.27 12.17
C LEU A 62 -22.50 -33.62 11.83
N LEU A 63 -21.78 -32.72 11.17
CA LEU A 63 -20.37 -32.85 10.77
C LEU A 63 -19.47 -33.18 11.98
N MET A 64 -19.59 -32.41 13.07
CA MET A 64 -18.87 -32.66 14.33
C MET A 64 -19.27 -33.99 14.98
N SER A 65 -20.54 -34.40 14.88
CA SER A 65 -21.02 -35.66 15.45
C SER A 65 -20.55 -36.89 14.67
N TYR A 66 -20.52 -36.81 13.33
CA TYR A 66 -20.01 -37.88 12.47
C TYR A 66 -18.50 -38.01 12.59
N TYR A 67 -17.77 -36.88 12.69
CA TYR A 67 -16.34 -36.87 12.97
C TYR A 67 -16.03 -37.60 14.29
N ARG A 68 -16.70 -37.22 15.39
CA ARG A 68 -16.53 -37.85 16.70
C ARG A 68 -16.84 -39.36 16.68
N LYS A 69 -17.78 -39.79 15.85
CA LYS A 69 -18.14 -41.22 15.66
C LYS A 69 -17.26 -41.96 14.65
N ARG A 70 -16.36 -41.27 13.93
CA ARG A 70 -15.60 -41.80 12.78
C ARG A 70 -16.50 -42.46 11.72
N ASP A 71 -17.69 -41.89 11.53
CA ASP A 71 -18.70 -42.39 10.59
C ASP A 71 -18.32 -42.04 9.14
N VAL A 72 -18.47 -42.99 8.22
CA VAL A 72 -18.21 -42.81 6.78
C VAL A 72 -19.05 -41.66 6.20
N ARG A 73 -20.25 -41.44 6.74
CA ARG A 73 -21.16 -40.33 6.39
C ARG A 73 -20.57 -38.94 6.59
N PHE A 74 -19.50 -38.81 7.40
CA PHE A 74 -18.74 -37.56 7.51
C PHE A 74 -18.29 -37.05 6.14
N LYS A 75 -17.75 -37.93 5.28
CA LYS A 75 -17.23 -37.56 3.96
C LYS A 75 -18.34 -37.07 3.01
N GLU A 76 -19.53 -37.65 3.12
CA GLU A 76 -20.70 -37.25 2.32
C GLU A 76 -21.20 -35.86 2.75
N VAL A 77 -21.34 -35.62 4.06
CA VAL A 77 -21.79 -34.32 4.60
C VAL A 77 -20.73 -33.22 4.37
N LEU A 78 -19.44 -33.56 4.45
CA LEU A 78 -18.34 -32.67 4.09
C LEU A 78 -18.38 -32.32 2.60
N ALA A 79 -18.54 -33.31 1.72
CA ALA A 79 -18.67 -33.07 0.28
C ALA A 79 -19.86 -32.17 -0.08
N ASP A 80 -21.03 -32.39 0.55
CA ASP A 80 -22.21 -31.53 0.39
C ASP A 80 -21.94 -30.08 0.84
N ALA A 81 -21.25 -29.90 1.97
CA ALA A 81 -20.89 -28.59 2.48
C ALA A 81 -19.86 -27.87 1.58
N LEU A 82 -18.86 -28.61 1.09
CA LEU A 82 -17.86 -28.09 0.15
C LEU A 82 -18.48 -27.74 -1.21
N ALA A 83 -19.42 -28.53 -1.72
CA ALA A 83 -20.15 -28.22 -2.95
C ALA A 83 -21.01 -26.95 -2.81
N GLU A 84 -21.63 -26.70 -1.64
CA GLU A 84 -22.30 -25.43 -1.38
C GLU A 84 -21.35 -24.25 -1.22
N LEU A 85 -20.18 -24.44 -0.61
CA LEU A 85 -19.14 -23.42 -0.51
C LEU A 85 -18.60 -23.04 -1.89
N ALA A 86 -18.31 -24.04 -2.73
CA ALA A 86 -17.91 -23.86 -4.12
C ALA A 86 -18.97 -23.09 -4.91
N GLN A 87 -20.25 -23.50 -4.82
CA GLN A 87 -21.33 -22.80 -5.52
C GLN A 87 -21.49 -21.34 -5.10
N LYS A 88 -21.34 -21.02 -3.80
CA LYS A 88 -21.33 -19.63 -3.33
C LYS A 88 -20.14 -18.85 -3.90
N LYS A 89 -18.94 -19.44 -3.90
CA LYS A 89 -17.74 -18.82 -4.47
C LYS A 89 -17.85 -18.61 -5.98
N ILE A 90 -18.41 -19.57 -6.72
CA ILE A 90 -18.70 -19.44 -8.15
C ILE A 90 -19.70 -18.30 -8.41
N GLN A 91 -20.73 -18.14 -7.56
CA GLN A 91 -21.67 -17.01 -7.66
C GLN A 91 -21.01 -15.65 -7.34
N GLU A 92 -20.11 -15.59 -6.36
CA GLU A 92 -19.32 -14.38 -6.06
C GLU A 92 -18.39 -14.02 -7.24
N ILE A 93 -17.65 -15.00 -7.76
CA ILE A 93 -16.75 -14.85 -8.93
C ILE A 93 -17.54 -14.39 -10.16
N LYS A 94 -18.72 -14.96 -10.44
CA LYS A 94 -19.58 -14.52 -11.55
C LYS A 94 -20.00 -13.06 -11.41
N LYS A 95 -20.43 -12.62 -10.22
CA LYS A 95 -20.76 -11.19 -9.96
C LYS A 95 -19.56 -10.26 -10.18
N ILE A 96 -18.35 -10.71 -9.86
CA ILE A 96 -17.13 -9.93 -10.10
C ILE A 96 -16.83 -9.86 -11.61
N ILE A 97 -16.94 -10.98 -12.34
CA ILE A 97 -16.80 -11.00 -13.81
C ILE A 97 -17.87 -10.11 -14.46
N ASP A 98 -19.12 -10.15 -13.97
CA ASP A 98 -20.21 -9.28 -14.43
C ASP A 98 -19.90 -7.80 -14.23
N PHE A 99 -19.29 -7.43 -13.10
CA PHE A 99 -18.86 -6.06 -12.83
C PHE A 99 -17.76 -5.59 -13.80
N PHE A 100 -16.73 -6.41 -14.05
CA PHE A 100 -15.69 -6.09 -15.03
C PHE A 100 -16.24 -6.01 -16.46
N ALA A 101 -17.07 -6.97 -16.86
CA ALA A 101 -17.70 -7.01 -18.18
C ALA A 101 -18.60 -5.78 -18.41
N ALA A 102 -19.46 -5.43 -17.44
CA ALA A 102 -20.32 -4.25 -17.53
C ALA A 102 -19.52 -2.94 -17.56
N ALA A 103 -18.36 -2.88 -16.91
CA ALA A 103 -17.48 -1.71 -16.95
C ALA A 103 -16.69 -1.59 -18.27
N VAL A 104 -16.47 -2.69 -18.99
CA VAL A 104 -15.65 -2.73 -20.22
C VAL A 104 -16.47 -2.78 -21.51
N ALA A 105 -17.67 -3.35 -21.50
CA ALA A 105 -18.57 -3.39 -22.65
C ALA A 105 -18.87 -2.01 -23.29
N PRO A 106 -19.05 -0.89 -22.54
CA PRO A 106 -19.29 0.43 -23.14
C PRO A 106 -18.00 1.21 -23.48
N LEU A 107 -16.81 0.63 -23.31
CA LEU A 107 -15.55 1.33 -23.57
C LEU A 107 -15.19 1.29 -25.06
N ASP A 108 -15.37 2.42 -25.74
CA ASP A 108 -14.60 2.66 -26.96
C ASP A 108 -13.12 2.88 -26.60
N LEU A 109 -12.24 2.18 -27.32
CA LEU A 109 -10.80 2.23 -27.15
C LEU A 109 -10.17 3.51 -27.74
N THR A 110 -10.96 4.34 -28.44
CA THR A 110 -10.57 5.64 -28.98
C THR A 110 -10.54 6.75 -27.92
N ASP A 111 -11.50 6.81 -26.99
CA ASP A 111 -11.53 7.82 -25.94
C ASP A 111 -10.70 7.40 -24.72
N VAL A 112 -9.41 7.74 -24.81
CA VAL A 112 -8.42 7.55 -23.75
C VAL A 112 -8.85 8.19 -22.41
N ARG A 113 -9.68 9.24 -22.40
CA ARG A 113 -10.07 9.93 -21.15
C ARG A 113 -11.14 9.16 -20.37
N THR A 114 -12.17 8.63 -21.01
CA THR A 114 -13.14 7.76 -20.34
C THR A 114 -12.50 6.44 -19.94
N LEU A 115 -11.66 5.86 -20.80
CA LEU A 115 -10.87 4.66 -20.50
C LEU A 115 -10.06 4.80 -19.19
N ILE A 116 -9.28 5.87 -19.04
CA ILE A 116 -8.49 6.12 -17.82
C ILE A 116 -9.39 6.27 -16.59
N ARG A 117 -10.48 7.03 -16.67
CA ARG A 117 -11.41 7.24 -15.55
C ARG A 117 -12.07 5.95 -15.08
N VAL A 118 -12.46 5.08 -16.01
CA VAL A 118 -13.05 3.78 -15.70
C VAL A 118 -11.99 2.84 -15.11
N CYS A 119 -10.77 2.81 -15.67
CA CYS A 119 -9.66 2.04 -15.11
C CYS A 119 -9.32 2.49 -13.67
N GLU A 120 -9.24 3.80 -13.41
CA GLU A 120 -9.02 4.35 -12.07
C GLU A 120 -10.10 3.92 -11.08
N LYS A 121 -11.38 3.97 -11.49
CA LYS A 121 -12.50 3.54 -10.65
C LYS A 121 -12.43 2.04 -10.33
N ILE A 122 -12.10 1.21 -11.33
CA ILE A 122 -11.94 -0.25 -11.17
C ILE A 122 -10.77 -0.55 -10.23
N VAL A 123 -9.58 0.00 -10.50
CA VAL A 123 -8.37 -0.22 -9.68
C VAL A 123 -8.61 0.19 -8.22
N ARG A 124 -9.15 1.40 -7.99
CA ARG A 124 -9.51 1.86 -6.63
C ARG A 124 -10.56 0.98 -5.94
N SER A 125 -11.41 0.28 -6.69
CA SER A 125 -12.42 -0.64 -6.10
C SER A 125 -11.87 -2.03 -5.74
N ILE A 126 -10.68 -2.39 -6.25
CA ILE A 126 -10.02 -3.67 -5.96
C ILE A 126 -9.02 -3.52 -4.82
N SER A 127 -8.08 -2.57 -4.95
CA SER A 127 -6.90 -2.46 -4.09
C SER A 127 -6.32 -1.05 -4.13
N LEU A 128 -5.75 -0.60 -3.01
CA LEU A 128 -4.96 0.65 -2.97
C LEU A 128 -3.68 0.53 -3.81
N ASN A 129 -3.11 -0.68 -3.88
CA ASN A 129 -1.98 -1.01 -4.72
C ASN A 129 -2.44 -1.31 -6.16
N ARG A 130 -1.90 -0.56 -7.13
CA ARG A 130 -2.26 -0.72 -8.56
C ARG A 130 -1.82 -2.06 -9.14
N PHE A 131 -0.70 -2.62 -8.67
CA PHE A 131 -0.15 -3.88 -9.20
C PHE A 131 -0.97 -5.11 -8.79
N GLU A 132 -1.56 -5.09 -7.59
CA GLU A 132 -2.49 -6.13 -7.13
C GLU A 132 -3.72 -6.25 -8.05
N SER A 133 -4.20 -5.14 -8.62
CA SER A 133 -5.31 -5.16 -9.59
C SER A 133 -4.99 -5.96 -10.86
N VAL A 134 -3.71 -6.06 -11.26
CA VAL A 134 -3.27 -6.89 -12.40
C VAL A 134 -3.24 -8.37 -12.04
N HIS A 135 -2.82 -8.71 -10.82
CA HIS A 135 -2.89 -10.09 -10.33
C HIS A 135 -4.35 -10.55 -10.16
N PHE A 136 -5.19 -9.67 -9.58
CA PHE A 136 -6.62 -9.91 -9.37
C PHE A 136 -7.38 -10.11 -10.69
N SER A 137 -7.14 -9.28 -11.71
CA SER A 137 -7.79 -9.43 -13.02
C SER A 137 -7.34 -10.70 -13.76
N ARG A 138 -6.06 -11.06 -13.68
CA ARG A 138 -5.55 -12.35 -14.21
C ARG A 138 -6.17 -13.56 -13.51
N LYS A 139 -6.26 -13.56 -12.17
CA LYS A 139 -6.94 -14.62 -11.40
C LYS A 139 -8.38 -14.82 -11.88
N HIS A 140 -9.13 -13.74 -12.07
CA HIS A 140 -10.51 -13.79 -12.59
C HIS A 140 -10.60 -14.17 -14.07
N THR A 141 -9.57 -13.89 -14.87
CA THR A 141 -9.48 -14.38 -16.26
C THR A 141 -9.40 -15.90 -16.30
N HIS A 142 -8.56 -16.52 -15.45
CA HIS A 142 -8.51 -17.98 -15.33
C HIS A 142 -9.82 -18.59 -14.82
N TYR A 143 -10.53 -17.92 -13.91
CA TYR A 143 -11.87 -18.37 -13.53
C TYR A 143 -12.90 -18.26 -14.65
N ALA A 144 -12.87 -17.20 -15.46
CA ALA A 144 -13.71 -17.06 -16.64
C ALA A 144 -13.47 -18.20 -17.64
N GLN A 145 -12.22 -18.61 -17.82
CA GLN A 145 -11.82 -19.78 -18.62
C GLN A 145 -12.36 -21.09 -18.04
N TRP A 146 -12.16 -21.35 -16.74
CA TRP A 146 -12.62 -22.60 -16.11
C TRP A 146 -14.15 -22.73 -16.06
N LEU A 147 -14.85 -21.59 -15.95
CA LEU A 147 -16.32 -21.51 -15.93
C LEU A 147 -16.96 -21.40 -17.32
N LEU A 148 -16.16 -21.26 -18.39
CA LEU A 148 -16.60 -20.91 -19.75
C LEU A 148 -17.57 -19.71 -19.77
N TYR A 149 -17.31 -18.70 -18.92
CA TYR A 149 -18.22 -17.58 -18.68
C TYR A 149 -17.53 -16.25 -18.98
N ARG A 150 -17.96 -15.58 -20.06
CA ARG A 150 -17.48 -14.24 -20.49
C ARG A 150 -15.95 -14.12 -20.64
N GLU A 151 -15.29 -15.20 -21.04
CA GLU A 151 -13.83 -15.27 -21.23
C GLU A 151 -13.27 -14.07 -22.02
N LYS A 152 -13.78 -13.84 -23.24
CA LYS A 152 -13.31 -12.77 -24.13
C LYS A 152 -13.51 -11.35 -23.56
N GLU A 153 -14.49 -11.14 -22.71
CA GLU A 153 -14.76 -9.84 -22.07
C GLU A 153 -13.84 -9.64 -20.87
N MET A 154 -13.65 -10.69 -20.06
CA MET A 154 -12.75 -10.68 -18.92
C MET A 154 -11.27 -10.57 -19.33
N GLU A 155 -10.87 -11.22 -20.43
CA GLU A 155 -9.53 -11.10 -21.00
C GLU A 155 -9.26 -9.64 -21.45
N LYS A 156 -10.17 -9.04 -22.22
CA LYS A 156 -10.11 -7.62 -22.61
C LYS A 156 -10.04 -6.70 -21.37
N ALA A 157 -10.80 -7.00 -20.32
CA ALA A 157 -10.76 -6.22 -19.08
C ALA A 157 -9.40 -6.32 -18.38
N ALA A 158 -8.86 -7.53 -18.23
CA ALA A 158 -7.55 -7.76 -17.64
C ALA A 158 -6.42 -7.10 -18.45
N ASP A 159 -6.55 -7.10 -19.78
CA ASP A 159 -5.62 -6.42 -20.69
C ASP A 159 -5.65 -4.91 -20.53
N ILE A 160 -6.85 -4.31 -20.51
CA ILE A 160 -7.04 -2.88 -20.29
C ILE A 160 -6.45 -2.45 -18.94
N ILE A 161 -6.72 -3.22 -17.87
CA ILE A 161 -6.17 -2.96 -16.53
C ILE A 161 -4.65 -3.11 -16.53
N ARG A 162 -4.10 -4.18 -17.10
CA ARG A 162 -2.64 -4.38 -17.23
C ARG A 162 -2.00 -3.22 -17.98
N MET A 163 -2.58 -2.87 -19.13
CA MET A 163 -2.13 -1.81 -20.03
C MET A 163 -2.15 -0.42 -19.35
N TYR A 164 -3.14 -0.17 -18.47
CA TYR A 164 -3.21 1.02 -17.62
C TYR A 164 -2.15 1.01 -16.49
N VAL A 165 -1.96 -0.12 -15.80
CA VAL A 165 -1.02 -0.21 -14.66
C VAL A 165 0.44 -0.24 -15.10
N THR A 166 0.76 -0.81 -16.26
CA THR A 166 2.13 -0.86 -16.79
C THR A 166 2.48 0.33 -17.70
N ASP A 167 1.65 1.37 -17.76
CA ASP A 167 1.80 2.58 -18.59
C ASP A 167 2.06 2.30 -20.10
N THR A 168 1.69 1.11 -20.57
CA THR A 168 2.04 0.58 -21.90
C THR A 168 0.88 0.62 -22.91
N LEU A 169 0.06 1.67 -22.88
CA LEU A 169 -1.11 1.82 -23.79
C LEU A 169 -0.77 1.63 -25.28
N SER A 170 0.46 1.97 -25.69
CA SER A 170 0.91 1.84 -27.08
C SER A 170 1.68 0.55 -27.37
N SER A 171 2.49 0.04 -26.43
CA SER A 171 3.45 -1.04 -26.68
C SER A 171 2.89 -2.45 -26.44
N VAL A 172 1.90 -2.61 -25.55
CA VAL A 172 1.29 -3.94 -25.32
C VAL A 172 0.20 -4.26 -26.35
N ARG A 173 -0.49 -3.25 -26.91
CA ARG A 173 -1.43 -3.48 -28.04
C ARG A 173 -0.69 -3.96 -29.29
N THR A 174 0.38 -3.26 -29.66
CA THR A 174 1.26 -3.65 -30.77
C THR A 174 1.86 -5.03 -30.54
N PHE A 175 2.46 -5.29 -29.37
CA PHE A 175 3.00 -6.62 -29.04
C PHE A 175 1.93 -7.73 -29.01
N ARG A 176 0.70 -7.47 -28.53
CA ARG A 176 -0.37 -8.48 -28.54
C ARG A 176 -0.92 -8.71 -29.95
N GLN A 177 -1.10 -7.66 -30.75
CA GLN A 177 -1.45 -7.81 -32.16
C GLN A 177 -0.36 -8.59 -32.90
N GLU A 178 0.92 -8.27 -32.70
CA GLU A 178 2.09 -8.98 -33.24
C GLU A 178 2.19 -10.43 -32.73
N SER A 179 1.77 -10.72 -31.50
CA SER A 179 1.71 -12.08 -30.94
C SER A 179 0.52 -12.87 -31.46
N HIS A 180 -0.64 -12.23 -31.65
CA HIS A 180 -1.82 -12.85 -32.23
C HIS A 180 -1.58 -13.12 -33.73
N THR A 181 -0.96 -12.19 -34.45
CA THR A 181 -0.54 -12.44 -35.84
C THR A 181 0.54 -13.51 -35.89
N ARG A 182 1.57 -13.51 -35.03
CA ARG A 182 2.52 -14.64 -34.97
C ARG A 182 1.83 -15.98 -34.70
N ALA A 183 0.78 -16.02 -33.87
CA ALA A 183 0.02 -17.24 -33.60
C ALA A 183 -0.90 -17.66 -34.76
N THR A 184 -1.52 -16.74 -35.50
CA THR A 184 -2.41 -17.05 -36.63
C THR A 184 -1.67 -17.24 -37.96
N TYR A 185 -0.55 -16.55 -38.16
CA TYR A 185 0.30 -16.65 -39.36
C TYR A 185 1.43 -17.67 -39.20
N GLY A 186 1.71 -18.18 -37.99
CA GLY A 186 2.72 -19.22 -37.75
C GLY A 186 2.44 -20.58 -38.41
N PHE A 187 1.31 -20.72 -39.12
CA PHE A 187 0.95 -21.90 -39.91
C PHE A 187 1.05 -21.66 -41.44
N CYS A 188 1.31 -20.41 -41.88
CA CYS A 188 1.28 -20.03 -43.28
C CYS A 188 2.47 -19.15 -43.69
N THR A 189 3.08 -19.53 -44.81
CA THR A 189 3.89 -18.68 -45.71
C THR A 189 5.26 -18.17 -45.22
N GLU A 190 6.29 -18.89 -45.66
CA GLU A 190 7.65 -18.37 -45.94
C GLU A 190 7.68 -17.42 -47.18
N ALA A 191 6.58 -16.71 -47.46
CA ALA A 191 6.40 -15.93 -48.67
C ALA A 191 5.75 -14.58 -48.37
N HIS A 192 6.37 -13.52 -48.90
CA HIS A 192 5.94 -12.11 -48.82
C HIS A 192 6.08 -11.52 -47.40
N GLY A 193 7.03 -10.62 -47.10
CA GLY A 193 7.70 -9.69 -48.00
C GLY A 193 6.80 -8.48 -48.24
N THR A 194 7.13 -7.37 -47.55
CA THR A 194 6.52 -6.04 -47.64
C THR A 194 5.00 -5.96 -47.48
N ASP A 195 4.55 -5.55 -46.29
CA ASP A 195 3.39 -4.65 -46.22
C ASP A 195 3.53 -3.66 -45.04
N THR A 196 3.08 -2.43 -45.26
CA THR A 196 3.40 -1.26 -44.42
C THR A 196 2.17 -0.65 -43.74
N SER A 197 2.42 0.29 -42.82
CA SER A 197 1.44 1.09 -42.04
C SER A 197 0.73 0.31 -40.92
N SER A 198 0.84 0.68 -39.64
CA SER A 198 0.86 2.04 -39.09
C SER A 198 2.08 2.38 -38.21
N THR A 199 3.29 2.26 -38.74
CA THR A 199 4.48 2.85 -38.12
C THR A 199 4.37 4.39 -38.22
N ILE A 200 4.23 5.08 -37.08
CA ILE A 200 4.35 6.54 -37.03
C ILE A 200 5.78 6.89 -37.47
N ASP A 201 5.91 7.58 -38.58
CA ASP A 201 7.21 7.94 -39.13
C ASP A 201 7.84 9.10 -38.33
N PHE A 202 8.62 8.74 -37.32
CA PHE A 202 9.33 9.69 -36.46
C PHE A 202 10.34 10.57 -37.23
N SER A 203 10.64 10.28 -38.50
CA SER A 203 11.50 11.12 -39.34
C SER A 203 10.94 12.55 -39.48
N GLN A 204 9.61 12.68 -39.59
CA GLN A 204 8.89 13.94 -39.82
C GLN A 204 8.88 14.90 -38.61
N LEU A 205 9.27 14.44 -37.41
CA LEU A 205 9.28 15.28 -36.21
C LEU A 205 10.43 16.28 -36.23
N VAL A 206 10.14 17.53 -36.57
CA VAL A 206 11.11 18.64 -36.44
C VAL A 206 11.10 19.17 -35.01
N PHE A 207 12.25 19.11 -34.33
CA PHE A 207 12.44 19.75 -33.02
C PHE A 207 12.97 21.18 -33.22
N THR A 208 12.44 22.14 -32.46
CA THR A 208 13.00 23.50 -32.47
C THR A 208 14.37 23.51 -31.79
N ALA A 209 15.24 24.44 -32.20
CA ALA A 209 16.56 24.58 -31.57
C ALA A 209 16.47 24.82 -30.05
N GLU A 210 15.39 25.44 -29.58
CA GLU A 210 15.09 25.65 -28.16
C GLU A 210 14.72 24.34 -27.44
N GLN A 211 13.89 23.49 -28.05
CA GLN A 211 13.57 22.16 -27.51
C GLN A 211 14.85 21.30 -27.41
N VAL A 212 15.67 21.28 -28.46
CA VAL A 212 16.96 20.56 -28.45
C VAL A 212 17.88 21.08 -27.35
N ARG A 213 18.06 22.40 -27.24
CA ARG A 213 18.81 23.04 -26.14
C ARG A 213 18.23 22.75 -24.76
N THR A 214 16.92 22.47 -24.66
CA THR A 214 16.26 22.08 -23.40
C THR A 214 16.51 20.60 -23.05
N ILE A 215 16.81 19.74 -24.02
CA ILE A 215 17.08 18.31 -23.81
C ILE A 215 18.58 18.02 -23.70
N GLU A 216 19.40 18.42 -24.68
CA GLU A 216 20.83 18.12 -24.79
C GLU A 216 21.73 18.92 -23.83
N ILE A 217 22.77 18.29 -23.27
CA ILE A 217 23.83 18.98 -22.51
C ILE A 217 24.92 19.45 -23.48
N ALA A 218 25.66 20.50 -23.10
CA ALA A 218 26.84 20.93 -23.85
C ALA A 218 27.85 19.78 -24.01
N LYS A 219 28.24 19.49 -25.26
CA LYS A 219 29.16 18.41 -25.63
C LYS A 219 30.59 18.60 -25.10
N THR A 220 30.89 19.73 -24.48
CA THR A 220 32.14 20.03 -23.78
C THR A 220 32.31 19.23 -22.48
N ILE A 221 31.23 18.72 -21.90
CA ILE A 221 31.27 17.94 -20.66
C ILE A 221 31.54 16.47 -20.99
N THR A 222 32.81 16.06 -20.86
CA THR A 222 33.27 14.70 -21.19
C THR A 222 33.15 13.71 -20.04
N LYS A 223 33.42 14.14 -18.79
CA LYS A 223 33.34 13.28 -17.60
C LYS A 223 31.92 12.75 -17.36
N ILE A 224 31.81 11.50 -16.95
CA ILE A 224 30.52 10.81 -16.77
C ILE A 224 29.75 11.43 -15.60
N GLU A 225 30.44 11.72 -14.50
CA GLU A 225 29.86 12.34 -13.30
C GLU A 225 29.29 13.73 -13.58
N ASP A 226 30.05 14.56 -14.30
CA ASP A 226 29.61 15.91 -14.66
C ASP A 226 28.41 15.87 -15.62
N ARG A 227 28.34 14.87 -16.51
CA ARG A 227 27.15 14.62 -17.36
C ARG A 227 25.93 14.22 -16.52
N VAL A 228 26.10 13.36 -15.52
CA VAL A 228 25.04 12.96 -14.57
C VAL A 228 24.51 14.17 -13.81
N LEU A 229 25.40 14.97 -13.20
CA LEU A 229 25.02 16.19 -12.48
C LEU A 229 24.32 17.21 -13.39
N ALA A 230 24.82 17.41 -14.60
CA ALA A 230 24.21 18.32 -15.57
C ALA A 230 22.83 17.83 -16.07
N TYR A 231 22.59 16.52 -16.23
CA TYR A 231 21.23 16.00 -16.49
C TYR A 231 20.32 16.18 -15.28
N ALA A 232 20.82 15.86 -14.09
CA ALA A 232 20.09 15.99 -12.84
C ALA A 232 19.58 17.42 -12.66
N ILE A 233 20.47 18.44 -12.65
CA ILE A 233 20.10 19.86 -12.55
C ILE A 233 19.03 20.25 -13.59
N LYS A 234 19.23 19.84 -14.83
CA LYS A 234 18.41 20.29 -15.97
C LYS A 234 16.98 19.77 -15.92
N TYR A 235 16.81 18.53 -15.46
CA TYR A 235 15.50 17.89 -15.35
C TYR A 235 14.88 18.06 -13.95
N TRP A 236 15.66 18.43 -12.92
CA TRP A 236 15.22 18.54 -11.52
C TRP A 236 14.02 19.46 -11.30
N HIS A 237 13.92 20.56 -12.06
CA HIS A 237 12.80 21.50 -11.95
C HIS A 237 11.63 21.20 -12.88
N ARG A 238 11.76 20.20 -13.76
CA ARG A 238 10.80 19.90 -14.84
C ARG A 238 10.10 18.55 -14.67
N TYR A 239 10.27 17.87 -13.54
CA TYR A 239 9.68 16.53 -13.32
C TYR A 239 8.14 16.53 -13.33
N ASP A 240 7.51 17.65 -12.96
CA ASP A 240 6.05 17.85 -13.01
C ASP A 240 5.53 18.32 -14.39
N ASP A 241 6.41 18.71 -15.32
CA ASP A 241 6.01 19.21 -16.65
C ASP A 241 5.76 18.08 -17.65
N ARG A 242 4.49 17.72 -17.80
CA ARG A 242 4.02 16.70 -18.75
C ARG A 242 4.28 17.06 -20.22
N ALA A 243 4.34 18.34 -20.59
CA ALA A 243 4.65 18.73 -21.96
C ALA A 243 6.15 18.50 -22.27
N PHE A 244 7.01 18.81 -21.29
CA PHE A 244 8.44 18.48 -21.38
C PHE A 244 8.68 16.97 -21.44
N GLU A 245 8.03 16.17 -20.58
CA GLU A 245 8.12 14.69 -20.59
C GLU A 245 7.83 14.10 -21.98
N ASN A 246 6.72 14.53 -22.62
CA ASN A 246 6.36 14.10 -23.97
C ASN A 246 7.42 14.51 -25.01
N THR A 247 7.99 15.71 -24.88
CA THR A 247 9.03 16.21 -25.81
C THR A 247 10.31 15.37 -25.67
N VAL A 248 10.73 15.05 -24.45
CA VAL A 248 11.88 14.17 -24.17
C VAL A 248 11.61 12.75 -24.71
N LEU A 249 10.40 12.21 -24.53
CA LEU A 249 10.02 10.90 -25.06
C LEU A 249 10.13 10.85 -26.59
N LEU A 250 9.55 11.83 -27.29
CA LEU A 250 9.63 11.90 -28.76
C LEU A 250 11.08 12.07 -29.25
N TYR A 251 11.88 12.91 -28.59
CA TYR A 251 13.29 13.09 -28.90
C TYR A 251 14.07 11.77 -28.71
N SER A 252 13.85 11.09 -27.58
CA SER A 252 14.52 9.82 -27.26
C SER A 252 14.27 8.74 -28.31
N ARG A 253 13.04 8.69 -28.86
CA ARG A 253 12.65 7.76 -29.93
C ARG A 253 13.24 8.14 -31.28
N LYS A 254 13.21 9.42 -31.66
CA LYS A 254 13.77 9.88 -32.95
C LYS A 254 15.28 9.60 -33.05
N TYR A 255 16.02 9.90 -31.99
CA TYR A 255 17.49 9.79 -31.98
C TYR A 255 18.03 8.51 -31.31
N LYS A 256 17.16 7.60 -30.84
CA LYS A 256 17.51 6.38 -30.10
C LYS A 256 18.43 6.63 -28.89
N THR A 257 18.14 7.68 -28.12
CA THR A 257 18.95 8.17 -26.98
C THR A 257 18.27 7.91 -25.63
N HIS A 258 19.04 7.77 -24.55
CA HIS A 258 18.52 7.43 -23.22
C HIS A 258 17.94 8.62 -22.41
N HIS A 259 17.72 9.80 -23.00
CA HIS A 259 17.25 10.98 -22.24
C HIS A 259 15.90 10.76 -21.53
N TYR A 260 14.99 9.98 -22.12
CA TYR A 260 13.71 9.66 -21.46
C TYR A 260 13.90 8.79 -20.22
N ASN A 261 14.80 7.80 -20.27
CA ASN A 261 15.11 6.97 -19.10
C ASN A 261 15.74 7.82 -17.99
N ILE A 262 16.66 8.72 -18.34
CA ILE A 262 17.28 9.67 -17.39
C ILE A 262 16.22 10.56 -16.73
N PHE A 263 15.31 11.15 -17.52
CA PHE A 263 14.21 11.97 -17.00
C PHE A 263 13.25 11.15 -16.11
N HIS A 264 12.89 9.94 -16.55
CA HIS A 264 11.98 9.06 -15.85
C HIS A 264 12.54 8.64 -14.48
N SER A 265 13.82 8.29 -14.39
CA SER A 265 14.45 7.91 -13.11
C SER A 265 14.48 9.08 -12.11
N ILE A 266 14.68 10.32 -12.56
CA ILE A 266 14.56 11.51 -11.71
C ILE A 266 13.10 11.72 -11.26
N LYS A 267 12.13 11.59 -12.17
CA LYS A 267 10.70 11.74 -11.88
C LYS A 267 10.22 10.70 -10.86
N THR A 268 10.55 9.43 -11.07
CA THR A 268 10.22 8.29 -10.20
C THR A 268 10.86 8.46 -8.82
N GLY A 269 12.16 8.80 -8.76
CA GLY A 269 12.85 9.08 -7.50
C GLY A 269 12.26 10.26 -6.71
N ARG A 270 11.84 11.33 -7.40
CA ARG A 270 11.14 12.47 -6.80
C ARG A 270 9.74 12.10 -6.30
N SER A 271 8.97 11.32 -7.06
CA SER A 271 7.61 10.91 -6.64
C SER A 271 7.61 9.91 -5.47
N HIS A 272 8.65 9.09 -5.35
CA HIS A 272 8.81 8.15 -4.23
C HIS A 272 9.66 8.68 -3.07
N GLN A 273 10.15 9.92 -3.14
CA GLN A 273 10.98 10.57 -2.12
C GLN A 273 12.25 9.75 -1.76
N TRP A 274 12.90 9.16 -2.78
CA TRP A 274 14.15 8.44 -2.60
C TRP A 274 15.31 9.35 -2.16
N LYS A 275 16.37 8.77 -1.60
CA LYS A 275 17.56 9.55 -1.23
C LYS A 275 18.19 10.13 -2.49
N ASP A 276 18.85 11.28 -2.36
CA ASP A 276 19.57 11.91 -3.48
C ASP A 276 20.58 10.93 -4.12
N GLU A 277 21.22 10.11 -3.30
CA GLU A 277 22.18 9.07 -3.70
C GLU A 277 21.56 8.04 -4.66
N ASP A 278 20.39 7.50 -4.32
CA ASP A 278 19.67 6.52 -5.14
C ASP A 278 19.29 7.11 -6.51
N ILE A 279 18.85 8.37 -6.52
CA ILE A 279 18.46 9.09 -7.75
C ILE A 279 19.68 9.32 -8.64
N LEU A 280 20.82 9.74 -8.05
CA LEU A 280 22.07 9.92 -8.79
C LEU A 280 22.58 8.59 -9.37
N HIS A 281 22.51 7.50 -8.60
CA HIS A 281 22.93 6.17 -9.06
C HIS A 281 22.08 5.66 -10.24
N LEU A 282 20.76 5.87 -10.20
CA LEU A 282 19.87 5.52 -11.32
C LEU A 282 20.11 6.36 -12.57
N VAL A 283 20.43 7.65 -12.43
CA VAL A 283 20.82 8.49 -13.57
C VAL A 283 22.19 8.03 -14.12
N LEU A 284 23.14 7.72 -13.24
CA LEU A 284 24.46 7.18 -13.61
C LEU A 284 24.34 5.89 -14.41
N ALA A 285 23.47 4.96 -14.00
CA ALA A 285 23.18 3.71 -14.72
C ALA A 285 22.56 3.89 -16.12
N HIS A 286 22.02 5.08 -16.45
CA HIS A 286 21.52 5.41 -17.79
C HIS A 286 22.47 6.29 -18.62
N VAL A 287 23.40 6.99 -17.98
CA VAL A 287 24.43 7.82 -18.64
C VAL A 287 25.68 6.99 -18.97
N ALA A 288 26.05 6.05 -18.10
CA ALA A 288 27.11 5.09 -18.33
C ALA A 288 26.59 3.94 -19.22
N SER A 289 27.12 3.85 -20.44
CA SER A 289 26.86 2.74 -21.35
C SER A 289 27.71 1.53 -20.98
N GLY A 290 27.38 0.85 -19.88
CA GLY A 290 28.10 -0.32 -19.38
C GLY A 290 28.22 -0.35 -17.86
N TYR A 291 29.00 -1.31 -17.35
CA TYR A 291 29.30 -1.39 -15.92
C TYR A 291 30.23 -0.25 -15.51
N TYR A 292 29.73 0.71 -14.73
CA TYR A 292 30.52 1.78 -14.14
C TYR A 292 30.42 1.71 -12.62
N TYR A 293 31.57 1.52 -11.96
CA TYR A 293 31.69 1.53 -10.51
C TYR A 293 32.97 2.27 -10.13
N SER A 294 32.82 3.36 -9.38
CA SER A 294 33.93 4.23 -8.98
C SER A 294 33.57 4.92 -7.66
N ILE A 295 34.14 4.44 -6.55
CA ILE A 295 33.91 5.00 -5.22
C ILE A 295 34.28 6.50 -5.19
N SER A 296 35.36 6.88 -5.89
CA SER A 296 35.74 8.29 -6.09
C SER A 296 34.71 9.09 -6.91
N GLY A 297 34.06 8.46 -7.89
CA GLY A 297 33.00 9.06 -8.70
C GLY A 297 31.74 9.30 -7.88
N ASP A 298 31.32 8.31 -7.08
CA ASP A 298 30.14 8.42 -6.21
C ASP A 298 30.32 9.50 -5.13
N LEU A 299 31.49 9.54 -4.47
CA LEU A 299 31.83 10.60 -3.51
C LEU A 299 31.88 11.99 -4.17
N TYR A 300 32.35 12.08 -5.42
CA TYR A 300 32.34 13.33 -6.20
C TYR A 300 30.91 13.75 -6.57
N LEU A 301 30.06 12.81 -6.98
CA LEU A 301 28.64 13.05 -7.29
C LEU A 301 27.90 13.57 -6.06
N GLN A 302 28.01 12.89 -4.90
CA GLN A 302 27.38 13.30 -3.65
C GLN A 302 27.79 14.73 -3.23
N ARG A 303 29.10 14.99 -3.12
CA ARG A 303 29.63 16.30 -2.67
C ARG A 303 29.17 17.45 -3.56
N ASN A 304 29.30 17.28 -4.89
CA ASN A 304 28.87 18.32 -5.82
C ASN A 304 27.34 18.45 -5.84
N TRP A 305 26.59 17.35 -5.76
CA TRP A 305 25.14 17.40 -5.75
C TRP A 305 24.59 18.15 -4.53
N HIS A 306 25.14 17.94 -3.32
CA HIS A 306 24.74 18.70 -2.14
C HIS A 306 24.95 20.21 -2.33
N TRP A 307 26.10 20.62 -2.86
CA TRP A 307 26.41 22.03 -3.12
C TRP A 307 25.55 22.63 -4.24
N LEU A 308 25.28 21.87 -5.30
CA LEU A 308 24.39 22.26 -6.39
C LEU A 308 22.93 22.38 -5.91
N LYS A 309 22.44 21.41 -5.15
CA LYS A 309 21.09 21.40 -4.57
C LYS A 309 20.87 22.58 -3.62
N ALA A 310 21.85 22.93 -2.79
CA ALA A 310 21.82 24.15 -1.98
C ALA A 310 21.63 25.41 -2.87
N ARG A 311 22.46 25.56 -3.92
CA ARG A 311 22.32 26.66 -4.89
C ARG A 311 20.98 26.67 -5.65
N LEU A 312 20.37 25.51 -5.90
CA LEU A 312 19.04 25.45 -6.53
C LEU A 312 17.93 25.91 -5.58
N VAL A 313 18.04 25.62 -4.28
CA VAL A 313 17.13 26.13 -3.24
C VAL A 313 17.27 27.64 -3.07
N GLU A 314 18.49 28.16 -2.92
CA GLU A 314 18.76 29.61 -2.88
C GLU A 314 18.17 30.35 -4.09
N ARG A 315 18.27 29.76 -5.29
CA ARG A 315 17.72 30.35 -6.51
C ARG A 315 16.19 30.38 -6.52
N ALA A 316 15.53 29.36 -5.97
CA ALA A 316 14.07 29.34 -5.79
C ALA A 316 13.59 30.38 -4.76
N GLU A 317 14.35 30.58 -3.67
CA GLU A 317 14.05 31.61 -2.66
C GLU A 317 14.26 33.03 -3.19
N HIS A 318 15.35 33.28 -3.92
CA HIS A 318 15.60 34.59 -4.52
C HIS A 318 14.55 35.00 -5.57
N HIS A 319 13.97 34.03 -6.31
CA HIS A 319 12.83 34.31 -7.18
C HIS A 319 11.55 34.67 -6.42
N HIS A 320 11.32 34.10 -5.23
CA HIS A 320 10.19 34.48 -4.38
C HIS A 320 10.39 35.84 -3.66
N GLN A 321 11.62 36.17 -3.25
CA GLN A 321 11.89 37.44 -2.57
C GLN A 321 11.95 38.66 -3.51
N LYS A 322 12.36 38.49 -4.77
CA LYS A 322 12.36 39.62 -5.75
C LYS A 322 10.96 40.03 -6.22
N GLY A 323 9.92 39.22 -5.97
CA GLY A 323 8.52 39.56 -6.24
C GLY A 323 7.80 40.34 -5.11
N LYS A 324 8.43 40.56 -3.95
CA LYS A 324 7.77 41.10 -2.75
C LYS A 324 8.45 42.31 -2.08
N LYS A 325 9.34 43.00 -2.80
CA LYS A 325 9.92 44.28 -2.34
C LYS A 325 9.41 45.46 -3.18
N VAL A 326 8.21 45.92 -2.85
CA VAL A 326 7.80 47.30 -3.18
C VAL A 326 8.68 48.24 -2.36
N PRO A 327 9.45 49.16 -2.96
CA PRO A 327 10.29 50.08 -2.20
C PRO A 327 9.43 51.19 -1.59
N ALA A 328 9.13 51.07 -0.30
CA ALA A 328 8.51 52.12 0.50
C ALA A 328 9.45 53.34 0.60
N THR A 329 9.45 54.16 -0.46
CA THR A 329 10.37 55.28 -0.60
C THR A 329 9.68 56.53 -0.08
N HIS A 330 9.97 56.90 1.17
CA HIS A 330 9.56 58.19 1.72
C HIS A 330 10.07 59.34 0.84
N ARG A 331 9.15 60.05 0.16
CA ARG A 331 9.40 61.42 -0.29
C ARG A 331 8.31 62.35 0.20
N ARG A 332 8.73 63.21 1.14
CA ARG A 332 8.01 64.39 1.58
C ARG A 332 7.80 65.33 0.38
N SER A 333 6.56 65.76 0.15
CA SER A 333 6.27 67.05 -0.47
C SER A 333 4.89 67.52 -0.03
N SER A 334 4.82 68.76 0.43
CA SER A 334 3.63 69.39 0.98
C SER A 334 2.54 69.68 -0.05
N THR A 335 1.30 69.60 0.43
CA THR A 335 0.08 70.24 -0.06
C THR A 335 0.19 71.78 -0.16
N PRO A 336 -0.84 72.52 -0.64
CA PRO A 336 -1.88 72.23 -1.64
C PRO A 336 -2.07 73.38 -2.66
N HIS A 337 -2.88 73.19 -3.71
CA HIS A 337 -4.13 73.96 -3.93
C HIS A 337 -4.82 73.65 -5.27
N ALA A 338 -6.15 73.50 -5.22
CA ALA A 338 -7.00 73.52 -6.39
C ALA A 338 -7.43 74.96 -6.73
N ARG A 339 -7.47 75.31 -8.02
CA ARG A 339 -8.31 76.43 -8.50
C ARG A 339 -8.90 76.11 -9.88
N LYS A 340 -10.17 76.46 -10.05
CA LYS A 340 -11.02 76.15 -11.22
C LYS A 340 -10.93 77.29 -12.26
N THR A 341 -10.95 76.94 -13.55
CA THR A 341 -11.75 77.53 -14.67
C THR A 341 -11.39 76.76 -15.95
N ALA A 342 -12.31 76.06 -16.64
CA ALA A 342 -13.43 76.53 -17.47
C ALA A 342 -12.98 77.07 -18.86
N GLY A 343 -13.36 76.38 -19.95
CA GLY A 343 -13.09 76.86 -21.32
C GLY A 343 -13.36 75.87 -22.48
N THR A 344 -14.60 75.87 -23.00
CA THR A 344 -14.92 75.80 -24.45
C THR A 344 -14.79 74.46 -25.23
N ARG A 345 -15.93 73.75 -25.32
CA ARG A 345 -16.66 73.24 -26.53
C ARG A 345 -15.89 73.28 -27.89
N ALA A 346 -16.01 72.31 -28.81
CA ALA A 346 -17.27 71.89 -29.46
C ALA A 346 -17.10 70.77 -30.54
N ARG A 347 -18.17 69.97 -30.76
CA ARG A 347 -18.75 69.52 -32.08
C ARG A 347 -17.91 68.70 -33.10
N THR A 348 -18.44 67.78 -33.92
CA THR A 348 -19.68 66.93 -33.94
C THR A 348 -19.60 65.85 -35.06
N ARG A 349 -20.35 64.74 -34.91
CA ARG A 349 -21.03 63.93 -35.98
C ARG A 349 -20.21 63.18 -37.07
N ALA A 350 -20.16 61.85 -36.91
CA ALA A 350 -20.87 60.81 -37.69
C ALA A 350 -20.97 60.84 -39.24
N ARG A 351 -20.68 59.69 -39.89
CA ARG A 351 -21.39 59.20 -41.10
C ARG A 351 -21.37 57.66 -41.24
N LYS A 352 -22.46 57.09 -41.77
CA LYS A 352 -22.70 55.66 -42.11
C LYS A 352 -22.26 55.29 -43.53
N LYS A 353 -22.13 53.98 -43.84
CA LYS A 353 -22.53 53.23 -45.08
C LYS A 353 -21.93 51.79 -45.05
N GLU A 354 -22.43 50.74 -45.73
CA GLU A 354 -23.79 50.29 -46.13
C GLU A 354 -23.76 48.77 -46.54
N LEU A 355 -24.94 48.13 -46.67
CA LEU A 355 -25.31 46.69 -46.94
C LEU A 355 -24.88 46.11 -48.33
N PRO A 356 -25.25 44.85 -48.80
CA PRO A 356 -26.29 43.87 -48.40
C PRO A 356 -25.87 42.35 -48.40
N ALA A 357 -26.75 41.35 -48.65
CA ALA A 357 -27.73 40.72 -47.73
C ALA A 357 -28.47 39.46 -48.32
N LEU A 358 -29.04 38.58 -47.45
CA LEU A 358 -30.18 37.61 -47.68
C LEU A 358 -29.97 36.32 -48.53
N PRO A 359 -30.89 35.28 -48.50
CA PRO A 359 -32.10 35.09 -47.66
C PRO A 359 -32.26 33.72 -46.91
N SER A 360 -33.26 33.75 -46.02
CA SER A 360 -33.83 32.79 -45.05
C SER A 360 -34.77 31.66 -45.53
N GLU A 361 -34.97 30.62 -44.68
CA GLU A 361 -36.27 29.99 -44.31
C GLU A 361 -36.15 29.22 -42.95
N LYS A 362 -37.21 28.75 -42.28
CA LYS A 362 -38.29 29.46 -41.54
C LYS A 362 -38.99 28.50 -40.53
N ILE A 363 -39.73 29.02 -39.52
CA ILE A 363 -40.82 28.36 -38.72
C ILE A 363 -40.38 27.30 -37.66
N SER A 364 -40.93 27.16 -36.44
CA SER A 364 -41.74 28.05 -35.55
C SER A 364 -41.89 27.50 -34.11
N LYS A 365 -41.74 28.40 -33.12
CA LYS A 365 -42.39 28.55 -31.78
C LYS A 365 -43.28 27.43 -31.18
N LYS A 366 -43.07 27.12 -29.89
CA LYS A 366 -43.84 27.70 -28.72
C LYS A 366 -43.10 27.36 -27.40
N ASP A 367 -42.84 28.35 -26.54
CA ASP A 367 -43.59 28.75 -25.31
C ASP A 367 -43.71 27.62 -24.26
N SER A 368 -43.47 27.79 -22.95
CA SER A 368 -43.13 28.97 -22.11
C SER A 368 -42.86 28.53 -20.65
N GLY A 369 -42.16 29.30 -19.80
CA GLY A 369 -42.29 29.17 -18.32
C GLY A 369 -41.03 29.21 -17.44
N GLU A 370 -40.56 30.43 -17.17
CA GLU A 370 -39.89 30.93 -15.94
C GLU A 370 -39.07 30.03 -14.96
N SER A 371 -37.76 30.33 -14.93
CA SER A 371 -37.07 30.99 -13.79
C SER A 371 -37.31 30.51 -12.33
N LYS A 372 -36.28 29.88 -11.72
CA LYS A 372 -35.35 30.59 -10.79
C LYS A 372 -34.17 29.71 -10.31
N GLN A 373 -33.09 30.40 -9.94
CA GLN A 373 -31.85 29.81 -9.39
C GLN A 373 -32.03 29.45 -7.91
N LYS A 374 -31.49 28.30 -7.48
CA LYS A 374 -30.30 28.22 -6.59
C LYS A 374 -29.94 26.78 -6.20
N ASP A 375 -28.65 26.60 -5.93
CA ASP A 375 -28.01 25.68 -5.00
C ASP A 375 -28.55 24.23 -4.90
N GLU A 376 -27.74 23.24 -5.30
CA GLU A 376 -27.28 22.22 -4.33
C GLU A 376 -26.10 21.37 -4.84
N THR A 377 -25.00 21.46 -4.10
CA THR A 377 -23.87 20.53 -4.13
C THR A 377 -24.17 19.31 -3.25
N ALA A 378 -24.62 18.17 -3.82
CA ALA A 378 -24.55 16.85 -3.17
C ALA A 378 -24.99 15.70 -4.11
N GLY A 379 -24.11 15.27 -5.01
CA GLY A 379 -24.36 14.11 -5.88
C GLY A 379 -23.49 12.90 -5.55
N MET A 380 -24.12 11.75 -5.33
CA MET A 380 -23.52 10.39 -5.36
C MET A 380 -22.96 9.78 -4.04
N GLU A 381 -23.74 9.81 -2.95
CA GLU A 381 -23.55 8.88 -1.82
C GLU A 381 -24.89 8.30 -1.32
N ARG A 382 -25.34 7.18 -1.94
CA ARG A 382 -26.48 6.37 -1.45
C ARG A 382 -26.65 5.03 -2.20
N VAL A 383 -25.88 4.02 -1.81
CA VAL A 383 -26.22 2.59 -2.01
C VAL A 383 -25.83 1.84 -0.73
N PHE A 384 -26.64 0.86 -0.32
CA PHE A 384 -26.51 0.08 0.94
C PHE A 384 -26.78 0.82 2.26
N ARG A 385 -28.05 1.07 2.57
CA ARG A 385 -28.62 0.88 3.93
C ARG A 385 -30.14 0.92 3.94
N HIS A 386 -30.80 -0.22 3.68
CA HIS A 386 -32.19 -0.42 4.09
C HIS A 386 -32.46 -1.86 4.54
N ASN A 387 -33.31 -1.92 5.57
CA ASN A 387 -34.12 -3.04 6.05
C ASN A 387 -33.52 -3.92 7.17
N THR A 388 -33.87 -3.63 8.42
CA THR A 388 -35.08 -4.16 9.10
C THR A 388 -35.30 -3.44 10.43
N LYS A 389 -36.53 -2.99 10.72
CA LYS A 389 -36.98 -2.54 12.04
C LYS A 389 -38.21 -3.36 12.46
N ASN A 390 -38.34 -3.56 13.78
CA ASN A 390 -39.55 -3.96 14.50
C ASN A 390 -40.25 -5.28 14.12
N VAL A 391 -40.13 -6.27 15.01
CA VAL A 391 -41.31 -6.88 15.65
C VAL A 391 -41.07 -6.93 17.16
N ARG A 392 -41.99 -6.36 17.95
CA ARG A 392 -42.13 -6.61 19.39
C ARG A 392 -43.07 -7.80 19.57
N THR A 393 -42.80 -8.72 20.50
CA THR A 393 -43.73 -9.14 21.59
C THR A 393 -43.17 -10.27 22.46
N CYS A 394 -43.55 -10.22 23.74
CA CYS A 394 -43.85 -11.31 24.67
C CYS A 394 -43.07 -12.65 24.59
N SER A 395 -42.38 -13.03 25.68
CA SER A 395 -43.05 -13.78 26.75
C SER A 395 -42.16 -13.92 27.99
N SER A 396 -42.79 -13.99 29.16
CA SER A 396 -42.18 -14.21 30.47
C SER A 396 -42.05 -15.71 30.80
N ARG A 397 -41.57 -15.99 32.03
CA ARG A 397 -41.77 -17.23 32.80
C ARG A 397 -40.75 -18.36 32.59
N ALA A 398 -39.59 -18.22 33.24
CA ALA A 398 -38.78 -19.36 33.65
C ALA A 398 -39.48 -20.09 34.81
N SER A 399 -39.63 -21.41 34.71
CA SER A 399 -40.29 -22.25 35.71
C SER A 399 -39.34 -22.72 36.81
N ARG A 400 -39.85 -22.76 38.04
CA ARG A 400 -39.21 -23.38 39.21
C ARG A 400 -39.42 -24.91 39.17
N THR A 401 -38.44 -25.68 39.64
CA THR A 401 -38.52 -26.89 40.51
C THR A 401 -37.18 -27.63 40.42
N GLY A 402 -36.35 -27.65 41.47
CA GLY A 402 -36.24 -28.75 42.44
C GLY A 402 -34.84 -29.39 42.28
N THR A 403 -34.17 -29.98 43.27
CA THR A 403 -34.48 -30.27 44.69
C THR A 403 -33.18 -30.71 45.39
N HIS A 404 -33.03 -30.43 46.70
CA HIS A 404 -32.05 -30.98 47.68
C HIS A 404 -30.53 -30.89 47.33
N ALA A 405 -29.65 -30.17 48.04
CA ALA A 405 -29.35 -30.09 49.49
C ALA A 405 -28.50 -31.26 50.03
N GLU A 406 -27.23 -30.99 50.39
CA GLU A 406 -26.69 -31.18 51.75
C GLU A 406 -25.43 -30.29 51.98
N ALA A 407 -25.01 -30.10 53.24
CA ALA A 407 -24.12 -29.03 53.72
C ALA A 407 -22.61 -29.44 53.75
N ARG A 408 -21.61 -28.60 54.06
CA ARG A 408 -21.38 -27.79 55.30
C ARG A 408 -20.25 -26.76 55.15
N HIS A 409 -20.40 -25.60 55.82
CA HIS A 409 -19.43 -24.74 56.56
C HIS A 409 -17.96 -24.56 56.05
N SER A 410 -17.32 -23.39 56.15
CA SER A 410 -17.75 -22.03 56.58
C SER A 410 -16.70 -20.99 56.18
N ASP A 411 -17.13 -19.75 55.87
CA ASP A 411 -16.76 -18.52 56.61
C ASP A 411 -17.14 -17.26 55.82
N ILE A 412 -17.64 -16.27 56.56
CA ILE A 412 -18.32 -15.03 56.14
C ILE A 412 -17.50 -13.89 56.78
N VAL A 413 -17.36 -12.70 56.18
CA VAL A 413 -18.20 -11.52 56.50
C VAL A 413 -18.06 -10.43 55.42
N THR A 414 -19.22 -9.87 55.08
CA THR A 414 -19.45 -8.78 54.13
C THR A 414 -19.83 -7.51 54.90
N SER A 415 -19.33 -6.33 54.49
CA SER A 415 -20.10 -5.07 54.56
C SER A 415 -19.47 -3.92 53.76
N SER A 416 -20.32 -3.28 52.94
CA SER A 416 -20.11 -1.96 52.32
C SER A 416 -21.02 -0.94 53.06
N PRO A 417 -21.29 0.29 52.57
CA PRO A 417 -20.53 1.24 51.73
C PRO A 417 -20.50 2.68 52.37
N VAL A 418 -20.09 3.72 51.61
CA VAL A 418 -20.73 5.07 51.47
C VAL A 418 -19.71 6.16 51.06
N HIS A 419 -20.13 7.08 50.18
CA HIS A 419 -19.36 8.24 49.70
C HIS A 419 -19.32 9.41 50.70
N GLN A 420 -18.26 10.24 50.67
CA GLN A 420 -18.39 11.68 50.35
C GLN A 420 -17.02 12.36 50.10
N GLU A 421 -17.07 13.53 49.46
CA GLU A 421 -15.94 14.32 48.93
C GLU A 421 -15.37 15.30 49.98
N GLY A 422 -14.15 15.82 49.77
CA GLY A 422 -13.74 17.07 50.44
C GLY A 422 -12.25 17.36 50.64
N ALA A 423 -11.67 18.14 49.74
CA ALA A 423 -10.57 19.12 49.97
C ALA A 423 -9.22 18.68 50.61
N ALA A 424 -8.22 18.48 49.72
CA ALA A 424 -6.87 19.07 49.72
C ALA A 424 -6.07 19.31 51.04
N THR A 425 -4.81 18.82 51.08
CA THR A 425 -3.58 19.66 51.15
C THR A 425 -2.27 18.82 51.21
N VAL A 426 -1.44 18.93 50.15
CA VAL A 426 0.05 18.93 50.11
C VAL A 426 0.90 17.67 50.46
N GLU A 427 1.62 17.21 49.42
CA GLU A 427 2.98 16.59 49.36
C GLU A 427 3.46 15.49 50.34
N ARG A 428 3.80 14.30 49.79
CA ARG A 428 5.22 13.94 49.53
C ARG A 428 5.44 12.75 48.57
N SER A 429 6.41 12.94 47.67
CA SER A 429 7.02 12.05 46.67
C SER A 429 7.00 10.50 46.86
N SER A 430 6.69 9.78 45.78
CA SER A 430 7.06 8.37 45.52
C SER A 430 7.67 8.21 44.10
N PRO A 431 8.44 7.12 43.81
CA PRO A 431 9.32 7.04 42.63
C PRO A 431 8.61 6.75 41.30
N PRO A 432 9.26 6.95 40.14
CA PRO A 432 8.64 6.80 38.83
C PRO A 432 8.32 5.34 38.49
N GLU A 433 7.15 5.11 37.89
CA GLU A 433 6.74 3.80 37.37
C GLU A 433 7.65 3.39 36.19
N GLU A 434 8.23 2.19 36.25
CA GLU A 434 9.09 1.65 35.19
C GLU A 434 8.28 1.51 33.89
N THR A 435 8.69 2.25 32.85
CA THR A 435 7.98 2.29 31.57
C THR A 435 8.03 0.93 30.88
N VAL A 436 6.86 0.32 30.69
CA VAL A 436 6.73 -0.99 30.04
C VAL A 436 6.99 -0.82 28.55
N GLU A 437 8.26 -0.99 28.16
CA GLU A 437 8.75 -0.81 26.79
C GLU A 437 9.13 -2.17 26.16
N SER A 438 8.75 -2.35 24.90
CA SER A 438 9.22 -3.48 24.08
C SER A 438 10.75 -3.41 23.89
N ILE A 439 11.41 -4.56 23.76
CA ILE A 439 12.86 -4.62 23.46
C ILE A 439 13.18 -3.83 22.18
N ALA A 440 12.35 -3.92 21.15
CA ALA A 440 12.51 -3.12 19.94
C ALA A 440 12.48 -1.60 20.21
N HIS A 441 11.67 -1.15 21.18
CA HIS A 441 11.62 0.24 21.61
C HIS A 441 12.89 0.64 22.40
N ILE A 442 13.40 -0.24 23.26
CA ILE A 442 14.67 -0.03 23.99
C ILE A 442 15.86 0.05 23.01
N VAL A 443 15.92 -0.85 22.01
CA VAL A 443 16.90 -0.84 20.91
C VAL A 443 16.83 0.46 20.13
N LYS A 444 15.63 0.91 19.75
CA LYS A 444 15.39 2.20 19.08
C LYS A 444 15.82 3.39 19.93
N ARG A 445 15.52 3.37 21.23
CA ARG A 445 15.86 4.43 22.20
C ARG A 445 17.37 4.59 22.39
N ILE A 446 18.12 3.48 22.33
CA ILE A 446 19.59 3.48 22.43
C ILE A 446 20.25 3.86 21.10
N THR A 447 19.83 3.25 19.98
CA THR A 447 20.49 3.45 18.66
C THR A 447 20.02 4.69 17.90
N GLY A 448 18.92 5.32 18.33
CA GLY A 448 18.31 6.49 17.68
C GLY A 448 17.75 6.24 16.27
N LYS A 449 17.73 4.99 15.80
CA LYS A 449 17.45 4.63 14.39
C LYS A 449 16.19 3.78 14.29
N ASP A 450 15.24 4.24 13.49
CA ASP A 450 13.83 3.81 13.52
C ASP A 450 13.52 2.84 12.35
N TYR A 451 14.14 1.65 12.36
CA TYR A 451 14.01 0.66 11.27
C TYR A 451 13.88 -0.77 11.79
N GLY A 452 12.87 -1.51 11.32
CA GLY A 452 12.67 -2.94 11.62
C GLY A 452 13.81 -3.87 11.17
N VAL A 453 14.77 -3.34 10.40
CA VAL A 453 16.03 -4.00 9.99
C VAL A 453 16.83 -4.52 11.19
N TYR A 454 16.70 -3.89 12.36
CA TYR A 454 17.46 -4.30 13.54
C TYR A 454 17.13 -5.68 14.08
N ARG A 455 15.97 -6.30 13.79
CA ARG A 455 15.68 -7.64 14.35
C ARG A 455 16.73 -8.67 13.95
N GLU A 456 17.04 -8.80 12.66
CA GLU A 456 18.03 -9.77 12.18
C GLU A 456 19.46 -9.40 12.57
N LEU A 457 19.82 -8.11 12.50
CA LEU A 457 21.15 -7.62 12.89
C LEU A 457 21.40 -7.85 14.40
N PHE A 458 20.46 -7.44 15.24
CA PHE A 458 20.50 -7.64 16.69
C PHE A 458 20.71 -9.12 17.02
N PHE A 459 19.87 -10.03 16.49
CA PHE A 459 20.01 -11.46 16.83
C PHE A 459 21.28 -12.12 16.27
N LYS A 460 21.90 -11.56 15.23
CA LYS A 460 23.18 -12.02 14.69
C LYS A 460 24.35 -11.74 15.63
N GLU A 461 24.43 -10.54 16.22
CA GLU A 461 25.54 -10.16 17.10
C GLU A 461 25.26 -10.26 18.61
N VAL A 462 24.01 -10.14 19.09
CA VAL A 462 23.68 -10.02 20.54
C VAL A 462 24.24 -11.13 21.42
N ARG A 463 24.50 -12.33 20.89
CA ARG A 463 25.16 -13.42 21.63
C ARG A 463 26.53 -13.02 22.19
N THR A 464 27.29 -12.15 21.51
CA THR A 464 28.57 -11.64 22.04
C THR A 464 28.35 -10.72 23.24
N ALA A 465 27.35 -9.83 23.16
CA ALA A 465 26.96 -8.92 24.25
C ALA A 465 26.38 -9.67 25.46
N ILE A 466 25.57 -10.72 25.24
CA ILE A 466 25.10 -11.60 26.33
C ILE A 466 26.31 -12.25 27.02
N ARG A 467 27.30 -12.74 26.26
CA ARG A 467 28.53 -13.34 26.80
C ARG A 467 29.39 -12.37 27.60
N THR A 468 29.48 -11.09 27.23
CA THR A 468 30.25 -10.09 27.97
C THR A 468 29.52 -9.66 29.24
N VAL A 469 28.21 -9.45 29.21
CA VAL A 469 27.40 -9.16 30.40
C VAL A 469 27.40 -10.34 31.38
N LEU A 470 27.22 -11.58 30.91
CA LEU A 470 27.32 -12.78 31.75
C LEU A 470 28.71 -12.92 32.41
N ASN A 471 29.80 -12.52 31.74
CA ASN A 471 31.15 -12.50 32.33
C ASN A 471 31.28 -11.45 33.45
N ARG A 472 30.60 -10.30 33.33
CA ARG A 472 30.57 -9.25 34.37
C ARG A 472 29.68 -9.67 35.56
N ALA A 473 28.60 -10.42 35.30
CA ALA A 473 27.59 -10.83 36.28
C ALA A 473 27.88 -12.15 37.04
N THR A 474 29.05 -12.79 36.86
CA THR A 474 29.39 -14.02 37.60
C THR A 474 29.60 -13.75 39.09
N VAL A 475 28.68 -14.20 39.95
CA VAL A 475 28.84 -14.13 41.41
C VAL A 475 29.76 -15.23 41.95
N ARG A 476 29.93 -16.35 41.24
CA ARG A 476 30.72 -17.51 41.69
C ARG A 476 31.72 -17.98 40.63
N ARG A 477 33.02 -17.93 40.96
CA ARG A 477 34.12 -18.47 40.15
C ARG A 477 34.26 -19.98 40.39
N GLY A 478 34.19 -20.81 39.35
CA GLY A 478 34.42 -22.26 39.45
C GLY A 478 34.35 -23.00 38.10
N LEU A 479 35.14 -24.07 37.93
CA LEU A 479 35.39 -24.71 36.62
C LEU A 479 34.14 -25.23 35.86
N ARG A 480 33.02 -25.48 36.54
CA ARG A 480 31.75 -25.90 35.88
C ARG A 480 30.99 -24.75 35.19
N LEU A 481 31.57 -23.54 35.13
CA LEU A 481 30.95 -22.34 34.56
C LEU A 481 30.58 -22.45 33.07
N ARG A 482 31.34 -23.17 32.23
CA ARG A 482 31.13 -23.13 30.77
C ARG A 482 29.74 -23.63 30.34
N ALA A 483 29.30 -24.79 30.84
CA ALA A 483 27.98 -25.32 30.54
C ALA A 483 26.86 -24.42 31.12
N ARG A 484 27.02 -23.93 32.35
CA ARG A 484 26.04 -23.00 32.97
C ARG A 484 25.93 -21.68 32.21
N LYS A 485 27.05 -21.15 31.71
CA LYS A 485 27.08 -19.92 30.91
C LYS A 485 26.38 -20.12 29.58
N ASN A 486 26.63 -21.23 28.87
CA ASN A 486 25.92 -21.53 27.62
C ASN A 486 24.42 -21.63 27.85
N ASN A 487 23.97 -22.36 28.88
CA ASN A 487 22.54 -22.45 29.21
C ASN A 487 21.94 -21.08 29.55
N ALA A 488 22.63 -20.25 30.32
CA ALA A 488 22.17 -18.88 30.63
C ALA A 488 22.13 -17.99 29.37
N GLU A 489 23.10 -18.12 28.47
CA GLU A 489 23.12 -17.41 27.18
C GLU A 489 21.94 -17.81 26.30
N ASP A 490 21.67 -19.11 26.14
CA ASP A 490 20.56 -19.60 25.32
C ASP A 490 19.19 -19.25 25.93
N THR A 491 19.03 -19.29 27.27
CA THR A 491 17.80 -18.80 27.95
C THR A 491 17.57 -17.31 27.71
N ILE A 492 18.59 -16.45 27.87
CA ILE A 492 18.47 -15.00 27.63
C ILE A 492 18.21 -14.72 26.14
N TYR A 493 18.92 -15.40 25.24
CA TYR A 493 18.74 -15.26 23.80
C TYR A 493 17.32 -15.65 23.36
N HIS A 494 16.79 -16.75 23.91
CA HIS A 494 15.42 -17.19 23.64
C HIS A 494 14.40 -16.17 24.15
N PHE A 495 14.57 -15.65 25.37
CA PHE A 495 13.70 -14.62 25.95
C PHE A 495 13.68 -13.34 25.10
N LEU A 496 14.86 -12.85 24.69
CA LEU A 496 14.98 -11.71 23.79
C LEU A 496 14.27 -11.96 22.45
N HIS A 497 14.43 -13.16 21.87
CA HIS A 497 13.85 -13.51 20.57
C HIS A 497 12.32 -13.66 20.59
N THR A 498 11.78 -14.29 21.64
CA THR A 498 10.33 -14.53 21.78
C THR A 498 9.56 -13.23 22.05
N HIS A 499 10.15 -12.30 22.83
CA HIS A 499 9.50 -11.07 23.28
C HIS A 499 10.08 -9.79 22.64
N TYR A 500 10.82 -9.90 21.54
CA TYR A 500 11.47 -8.75 20.88
C TYR A 500 10.49 -7.60 20.60
N ASP A 501 9.32 -7.96 20.06
CA ASP A 501 8.24 -7.05 19.68
C ASP A 501 7.13 -6.94 20.76
N ASP A 502 7.30 -7.55 21.94
CA ASP A 502 6.29 -7.60 23.02
C ASP A 502 6.34 -6.34 23.91
N PRO A 503 5.29 -5.49 23.94
CA PRO A 503 5.27 -4.29 24.78
C PRO A 503 5.08 -4.57 26.28
N TYR A 504 4.69 -5.79 26.68
CA TYR A 504 4.37 -6.14 28.07
C TYR A 504 5.45 -7.00 28.74
N GLN A 505 6.60 -7.09 28.08
CA GLN A 505 7.82 -7.75 28.53
C GLN A 505 8.21 -7.35 29.97
N ARG A 506 8.38 -8.34 30.87
CA ARG A 506 8.81 -8.11 32.26
C ARG A 506 9.89 -9.11 32.67
N TRP A 507 11.14 -8.79 32.34
CA TRP A 507 12.30 -9.64 32.65
C TRP A 507 12.40 -10.07 34.12
N PRO A 508 12.27 -9.19 35.14
CA PRO A 508 12.41 -9.61 36.54
C PRO A 508 11.35 -10.62 37.01
N ASN A 509 10.18 -10.63 36.35
CA ASN A 509 9.05 -11.52 36.66
C ASN A 509 9.00 -12.76 35.76
N SER A 510 9.97 -12.91 34.84
CA SER A 510 10.04 -14.04 33.91
C SER A 510 10.54 -15.31 34.59
N HIS A 511 10.11 -16.47 34.07
CA HIS A 511 10.63 -17.77 34.51
C HIS A 511 12.10 -17.95 34.09
N GLU A 512 12.46 -17.36 32.96
CA GLU A 512 13.79 -17.29 32.37
C GLU A 512 14.79 -16.57 33.30
N TYR A 513 14.38 -15.45 33.94
CA TYR A 513 15.17 -14.79 34.97
C TYR A 513 15.43 -15.70 36.17
N GLN A 514 14.40 -16.44 36.64
CA GLN A 514 14.57 -17.41 37.73
C GLN A 514 15.54 -18.55 37.36
N GLN A 515 15.51 -19.02 36.11
CA GLN A 515 16.48 -20.01 35.61
C GLN A 515 17.91 -19.45 35.59
N VAL A 516 18.12 -18.24 35.04
CA VAL A 516 19.43 -17.58 34.97
C VAL A 516 19.99 -17.30 36.37
N HIS A 517 19.14 -16.87 37.30
CA HIS A 517 19.48 -16.69 38.71
C HIS A 517 19.89 -18.01 39.38
N THR A 518 19.14 -19.09 39.11
CA THR A 518 19.46 -20.46 39.60
C THR A 518 20.80 -20.98 39.05
N LEU A 519 21.18 -20.60 37.82
CA LEU A 519 22.49 -20.91 37.23
C LEU A 519 23.64 -20.10 37.87
N GLY A 520 23.34 -19.03 38.62
CA GLY A 520 24.29 -18.24 39.40
C GLY A 520 24.68 -16.88 38.80
N PHE A 521 23.86 -16.35 37.89
CA PHE A 521 24.06 -15.04 37.25
C PHE A 521 22.95 -14.08 37.67
N SER A 522 23.29 -12.86 38.11
CA SER A 522 22.31 -11.85 38.50
C SER A 522 22.27 -10.72 37.47
N ILE A 523 21.22 -10.68 36.65
CA ILE A 523 21.00 -9.67 35.60
C ILE A 523 19.62 -9.05 35.85
N HIS A 524 19.57 -7.91 36.51
CA HIS A 524 18.30 -7.26 36.91
C HIS A 524 17.57 -6.57 35.74
N SER A 525 18.31 -6.10 34.72
CA SER A 525 17.78 -5.43 33.52
C SER A 525 18.45 -6.00 32.26
N LEU A 526 17.72 -5.98 31.14
CA LEU A 526 18.23 -6.36 29.82
C LEU A 526 18.98 -5.20 29.13
N GLU A 527 18.80 -3.96 29.59
CA GLU A 527 19.43 -2.77 28.98
C GLU A 527 20.96 -2.86 28.86
N PRO A 528 21.73 -3.36 29.86
CA PRO A 528 23.18 -3.49 29.74
C PRO A 528 23.62 -4.40 28.58
N ILE A 529 22.80 -5.38 28.18
CA ILE A 529 23.06 -6.25 27.04
C ILE A 529 22.88 -5.47 25.73
N ILE A 530 21.81 -4.67 25.64
CA ILE A 530 21.50 -3.87 24.45
C ILE A 530 22.52 -2.74 24.29
N VAL A 531 22.93 -2.08 25.38
CA VAL A 531 24.00 -1.06 25.37
C VAL A 531 25.33 -1.69 24.93
N THR A 532 25.73 -2.83 25.51
CA THR A 532 27.00 -3.49 25.13
C THR A 532 26.98 -3.97 23.67
N TRP A 533 25.82 -4.30 23.11
CA TRP A 533 25.66 -4.60 21.68
C TRP A 533 25.79 -3.34 20.81
N ALA A 534 25.12 -2.25 21.16
CA ALA A 534 25.21 -0.98 20.42
C ALA A 534 26.64 -0.43 20.41
N GLU A 535 27.35 -0.49 21.54
CA GLU A 535 28.78 -0.18 21.64
C GLU A 535 29.64 -1.03 20.70
N SER A 536 29.31 -2.32 20.52
CA SER A 536 30.08 -3.23 19.66
C SER A 536 29.91 -2.99 18.16
N GLU A 537 28.75 -2.47 17.73
CA GLU A 537 28.47 -2.11 16.34
C GLU A 537 28.88 -0.66 15.99
N GLY A 538 29.34 0.13 16.97
CA GLY A 538 29.71 1.54 16.79
C GLY A 538 28.50 2.43 16.42
N LEU A 539 27.32 2.12 16.99
CA LEU A 539 26.03 2.72 16.61
C LEU A 539 25.60 3.96 17.39
#